data_AF-A0A5C4L8E4-F1
#
_entry.id   AF-A0A5C4L8E4-F1
#
_cell.length_a   1.000
_cell.length_b   1.000
_cell.length_c   1.000
_cell.angle_alpha   90.00
_cell.angle_beta   90.00
_cell.angle_gamma   90.00
#
_symmetry.space_group_name_H-M   'P 1'
#
loop_
_entity.id
_entity.type
_entity.pdbx_description
1 polymer ?
#
loop_
_entity_poly.entity_id
_entity_poly.type
_entity_poly.pdbx_seq_one_letter_code
_entity_poly.pdbx_strand_id
1 'polypeptide(L)'
;MRAPAGMTGFTHQGFPVEIRDGVAQVDPRFRGEFETHGFLVEGEAGPALPAAGENPPLRPLDLRKQALIGMFSDRLDTMSDDELDAMLADARAAQKREEDGASALDPAAVTEAAVDAMSRAELFAFLKLKGAPAVPPITNEALREKARAALTAMTG
;
A
#
# COMPACT_ATOMS: atom_id res chain seq x y z
N MET A 1 0.74 26.73 -13.89
CA MET A 1 1.61 25.54 -13.93
C MET A 1 2.43 25.56 -15.21
N ARG A 2 3.74 25.34 -15.14
CA ARG A 2 4.64 25.28 -16.29
C ARG A 2 4.41 24.01 -17.09
N ALA A 3 4.14 24.14 -18.38
CA ALA A 3 4.01 23.04 -19.32
C ALA A 3 5.36 22.39 -19.63
N PRO A 4 5.39 21.09 -19.98
CA PRO A 4 6.58 20.43 -20.51
C PRO A 4 7.16 21.14 -21.74
N ALA A 5 8.49 21.12 -21.86
CA ALA A 5 9.19 21.71 -23.00
C ALA A 5 8.73 21.06 -24.32
N GLY A 6 8.42 21.88 -25.31
CA GLY A 6 7.94 21.42 -26.62
C GLY A 6 6.46 21.06 -26.69
N MET A 7 5.69 21.21 -25.61
CA MET A 7 4.24 21.00 -25.62
C MET A 7 3.52 22.19 -26.25
N THR A 8 2.91 21.98 -27.42
CA THR A 8 2.19 23.01 -28.18
C THR A 8 0.67 22.95 -28.00
N GLY A 9 0.15 21.94 -27.30
CA GLY A 9 -1.27 21.80 -27.02
C GLY A 9 -1.55 20.68 -26.01
N PHE A 10 -2.55 20.89 -25.16
CA PHE A 10 -2.98 19.94 -24.15
C PHE A 10 -4.50 19.99 -24.00
N THR A 11 -5.15 18.85 -23.81
CA THR A 11 -6.60 18.75 -23.59
C THR A 11 -6.87 18.04 -22.29
N HIS A 12 -7.72 18.63 -21.46
CA HIS A 12 -8.14 18.08 -20.17
C HIS A 12 -9.65 17.94 -20.14
N GLN A 13 -10.15 16.72 -19.89
CA GLN A 13 -11.59 16.40 -19.87
C GLN A 13 -12.34 16.83 -21.15
N GLY A 14 -11.68 16.77 -22.30
CA GLY A 14 -12.26 17.15 -23.59
C GLY A 14 -12.20 18.65 -23.92
N PHE A 15 -11.68 19.49 -23.02
CA PHE A 15 -11.48 20.92 -23.27
C PHE A 15 -10.01 21.24 -23.53
N PRO A 16 -9.69 22.07 -24.54
CA PRO A 16 -8.33 22.52 -24.77
C PRO A 16 -7.89 23.43 -23.61
N VAL A 17 -6.70 23.16 -23.10
CA VAL A 17 -6.05 23.99 -22.10
C VAL A 17 -5.15 24.98 -22.81
N GLU A 18 -5.34 26.26 -22.50
CA GLU A 18 -4.53 27.31 -23.08
C GLU A 18 -3.17 27.37 -22.38
N ILE A 19 -2.10 27.19 -23.15
CA ILE A 19 -0.71 27.30 -22.71
C ILE A 19 -0.15 28.59 -23.31
N ARG A 20 0.15 29.59 -22.48
CA ARG A 20 0.79 30.86 -22.87
C ARG A 20 2.17 30.94 -22.25
N ASP A 21 3.19 31.21 -23.06
CA ASP A 21 4.59 31.32 -22.61
C ASP A 21 5.09 30.10 -21.83
N GLY A 22 4.59 28.91 -22.18
CA GLY A 22 4.91 27.66 -21.49
C GLY A 22 4.23 27.50 -20.13
N VAL A 23 3.16 28.26 -19.86
CA VAL A 23 2.39 28.19 -18.61
C VAL A 23 0.91 27.97 -18.92
N ALA A 24 0.30 27.00 -18.24
CA ALA A 24 -1.14 26.78 -18.21
C ALA A 24 -1.75 27.29 -16.90
N GLN A 25 -2.90 27.96 -17.00
CA GLN A 25 -3.74 28.21 -15.83
C GLN A 25 -4.54 26.95 -15.53
N VAL A 26 -4.38 26.44 -14.30
CA VAL A 26 -4.97 25.17 -13.87
C VAL A 26 -5.73 25.41 -12.58
N ASP A 27 -6.96 24.92 -12.51
CA ASP A 27 -7.73 24.92 -11.26
C ASP A 27 -7.01 24.00 -10.25
N PRO A 28 -6.79 24.45 -9.00
CA PRO A 28 -6.09 23.67 -7.98
C PRO A 28 -6.63 22.24 -7.79
N ARG A 29 -7.91 22.02 -8.03
CA ARG A 29 -8.54 20.69 -7.92
C ARG A 29 -8.03 19.68 -8.94
N PHE A 30 -7.55 20.15 -10.09
CA PHE A 30 -7.02 19.30 -11.17
C PHE A 30 -5.50 19.25 -11.18
N ARG A 31 -4.82 19.91 -10.22
CA ARG A 31 -3.36 20.00 -10.15
C ARG A 31 -2.67 18.64 -10.34
N GLY A 32 -3.10 17.61 -9.60
CA GLY A 32 -2.49 16.27 -9.68
C GLY A 32 -2.62 15.61 -11.07
N GLU A 33 -3.71 15.89 -11.79
CA GLU A 33 -3.88 15.39 -13.16
C GLU A 33 -2.87 16.07 -14.11
N PHE A 34 -2.65 17.38 -13.96
CA PHE A 34 -1.67 18.11 -14.77
C PHE A 34 -0.22 17.72 -14.43
N GLU A 35 0.10 17.49 -13.15
CA GLU A 35 1.41 16.98 -12.72
C GLU A 35 1.71 15.60 -13.32
N THR A 36 0.69 14.74 -13.46
CA THR A 36 0.80 13.43 -14.15
C THR A 36 1.22 13.59 -15.62
N HIS A 37 0.89 14.71 -16.25
CA HIS A 37 1.28 15.04 -17.63
C HIS A 37 2.57 15.88 -17.72
N GLY A 38 3.30 15.99 -16.61
CA GLY A 38 4.60 16.68 -16.54
C GLY A 38 4.51 18.19 -16.35
N PHE A 39 3.33 18.73 -16.03
CA PHE A 39 3.21 20.14 -15.66
C PHE A 39 3.77 20.36 -14.25
N LEU A 40 4.51 21.45 -14.05
CA LEU A 40 5.14 21.78 -12.77
C LEU A 40 4.55 23.05 -12.17
N VAL A 41 4.55 23.20 -10.85
CA VAL A 41 4.12 24.45 -10.22
C VAL A 41 5.21 25.51 -10.37
N GLU A 42 4.82 26.72 -10.76
CA GLU A 42 5.76 27.85 -10.83
C GLU A 42 6.19 28.23 -9.41
N GLY A 43 7.46 27.97 -9.08
CA GLY A 43 8.05 28.27 -7.78
C GLY A 43 8.74 27.08 -7.13
N GLU A 44 8.41 25.84 -7.50
CA GLU A 44 9.19 24.66 -7.09
C GLU A 44 10.33 24.44 -8.07
N ALA A 45 11.49 25.02 -7.77
CA ALA A 45 12.76 24.46 -8.22
C ALA A 45 13.00 23.14 -7.46
N GLY A 46 12.20 22.11 -7.79
CA GLY A 46 12.37 20.75 -7.29
C GLY A 46 13.68 20.14 -7.82
N PRO A 47 14.27 19.19 -7.08
CA PRO A 47 15.55 18.58 -7.41
C PRO A 47 15.49 17.94 -8.80
N ALA A 48 16.57 18.10 -9.57
CA ALA A 48 16.69 17.59 -10.93
C ALA A 48 16.26 16.11 -11.01
N LEU A 49 15.27 15.82 -11.87
CA LEU A 49 14.92 14.47 -12.26
C LEU A 49 16.17 13.76 -12.82
N PRO A 50 16.44 12.50 -12.44
CA PRO A 50 17.51 11.73 -13.07
C PRO A 50 17.22 11.56 -14.56
N ALA A 51 18.27 11.64 -15.37
CA ALA A 51 18.22 11.61 -16.83
C ALA A 51 17.34 10.46 -17.37
N ALA A 52 16.57 10.79 -18.40
CA ALA A 52 15.73 9.85 -19.15
C ALA A 52 16.56 8.64 -19.61
N GLY A 53 16.23 7.47 -19.11
CA GLY A 53 16.91 6.24 -19.51
C GLY A 53 16.21 4.95 -19.10
N GLU A 54 15.77 4.82 -17.85
CA GLU A 54 15.29 3.52 -17.36
C GLU A 54 14.17 3.68 -16.32
N ASN A 55 12.96 4.02 -16.75
CA ASN A 55 11.77 3.71 -15.96
C ASN A 55 10.91 2.74 -16.77
N PRO A 56 10.85 1.44 -16.42
CA PRO A 56 9.92 0.53 -17.06
C PRO A 56 8.48 1.06 -16.88
N PRO A 57 7.56 0.78 -17.82
CA PRO A 57 6.19 1.25 -17.73
C PRO A 57 5.58 0.80 -16.40
N LEU A 58 5.30 1.76 -15.52
CA LEU A 58 4.67 1.53 -14.22
C LEU A 58 3.34 0.82 -14.47
N ARG A 59 3.19 -0.38 -13.93
CA ARG A 59 1.98 -1.17 -14.15
C ARG A 59 0.81 -0.48 -13.45
N PRO A 60 -0.45 -0.68 -13.88
CA PRO A 60 -1.62 -0.05 -13.26
C PRO A 60 -1.73 -0.28 -11.74
N LEU A 61 -1.20 -1.40 -11.23
CA LEU A 61 -1.13 -1.68 -9.80
C LEU A 61 -0.10 -0.78 -9.08
N ASP A 62 1.00 -0.44 -9.74
CA ASP A 62 2.04 0.45 -9.21
C ASP A 62 1.53 1.90 -9.14
N LEU A 63 0.71 2.32 -10.11
CA LEU A 63 0.04 3.64 -10.11
C LEU A 63 -0.98 3.78 -8.96
N ARG A 64 -1.79 2.74 -8.70
CA ARG A 64 -2.73 2.73 -7.57
C ARG A 64 -2.01 2.78 -6.22
N LYS A 65 -0.88 2.08 -6.10
CA LYS A 65 -0.03 2.13 -4.91
C LYS A 65 0.55 3.52 -4.70
N GLN A 66 1.04 4.18 -5.76
CA GLN A 66 1.56 5.54 -5.68
C GLN A 66 0.48 6.55 -5.28
N ALA A 67 -0.73 6.46 -5.85
CA ALA A 67 -1.85 7.32 -5.46
C ALA A 67 -2.26 7.16 -3.99
N LEU A 68 -2.29 5.91 -3.50
CA LEU A 68 -2.53 5.64 -2.09
C LEU A 68 -1.42 6.21 -1.22
N ILE A 69 -0.15 6.00 -1.57
CA ILE A 69 1.00 6.55 -0.84
C ILE A 69 0.90 8.07 -0.76
N GLY A 70 0.58 8.76 -1.87
CA GLY A 70 0.39 10.21 -1.89
C GLY A 70 -0.73 10.69 -0.96
N MET A 71 -1.90 10.05 -0.99
CA MET A 71 -3.01 10.37 -0.07
C MET A 71 -2.65 10.13 1.39
N PHE A 72 -1.83 9.12 1.69
CA PHE A 72 -1.33 8.87 3.03
C PHE A 72 -0.32 9.94 3.46
N SER A 73 0.59 10.35 2.57
CA SER A 73 1.56 11.41 2.83
C SER A 73 0.88 12.76 3.11
N ASP A 74 -0.06 13.19 2.25
CA ASP A 74 -0.80 14.44 2.46
C ASP A 74 -1.57 14.44 3.78
N ARG A 75 -2.11 13.29 4.17
CA ARG A 75 -2.80 13.13 5.44
C ARG A 75 -1.83 13.25 6.62
N LEU A 76 -0.66 12.61 6.55
CA LEU A 76 0.36 12.68 7.60
C LEU A 76 0.90 14.11 7.76
N ASP A 77 1.07 14.85 6.67
CA ASP A 77 1.56 16.24 6.70
C ASP A 77 0.57 17.22 7.36
N THR A 78 -0.72 16.85 7.42
CA THR A 78 -1.76 17.66 8.07
C THR A 78 -2.00 17.30 9.54
N MET A 79 -1.36 16.23 10.03
CA MET A 79 -1.50 15.79 11.42
C MET A 79 -0.48 16.49 12.31
N SER A 80 -0.89 16.84 13.52
CA SER A 80 0.01 17.34 14.55
C SER A 80 0.90 16.23 15.10
N ASP A 81 2.05 16.60 15.68
CA ASP A 81 3.00 15.66 16.27
C ASP A 81 2.34 14.75 17.34
N ASP A 82 1.42 15.30 18.16
CA ASP A 82 0.67 14.55 19.17
C ASP A 82 -0.25 13.47 18.55
N GLU A 83 -0.84 13.76 17.38
CA GLU A 83 -1.71 12.80 16.69
C GLU A 83 -0.91 11.71 15.97
N LEU A 84 0.29 12.05 15.46
CA LEU A 84 1.22 11.08 14.90
C LEU A 84 1.75 10.13 15.98
N ASP A 85 2.08 10.65 17.16
CA ASP A 85 2.50 9.84 18.30
C ASP A 85 1.40 8.90 18.79
N ALA A 86 0.15 9.37 18.84
CA ALA A 86 -1.01 8.54 19.16
C ALA A 86 -1.22 7.42 18.13
N MET A 87 -1.14 7.73 16.83
CA MET A 87 -1.23 6.71 15.76
C MET A 87 -0.10 5.69 15.84
N LEU A 88 1.13 6.14 16.13
CA LEU A 88 2.29 5.26 16.26
C LEU A 88 2.16 4.36 17.49
N ALA A 89 1.66 4.86 18.61
CA ALA A 89 1.36 4.08 19.80
C ALA A 89 0.28 3.02 19.54
N ASP A 90 -0.79 3.38 18.83
CA ASP A 90 -1.86 2.46 18.45
C ASP A 90 -1.37 1.38 17.47
N ALA A 91 -0.56 1.76 16.49
CA ALA A 91 0.05 0.82 15.54
C ALA A 91 0.99 -0.16 16.25
N ARG A 92 1.83 0.33 17.17
CA ARG A 92 2.70 -0.52 18.00
C ARG A 92 1.89 -1.44 18.91
N ALA A 93 0.80 -0.95 19.50
CA ALA A 93 -0.08 -1.78 20.33
C ALA A 93 -0.82 -2.84 19.50
N ALA A 94 -1.19 -2.54 18.25
CA ALA A 94 -1.79 -3.49 17.32
C ALA A 94 -0.79 -4.57 16.89
N GLN A 95 0.42 -4.16 16.53
CA GLN A 95 1.51 -5.09 16.20
C GLN A 95 1.83 -6.00 17.39
N LYS A 96 1.93 -5.43 18.60
CA LYS A 96 2.17 -6.22 19.80
C LYS A 96 1.04 -7.21 20.09
N ARG A 97 -0.22 -6.83 19.89
CA ARG A 97 -1.37 -7.76 20.01
C ARG A 97 -1.32 -8.89 18.97
N GLU A 98 -0.84 -8.62 17.76
CA GLU A 98 -0.65 -9.64 16.73
C GLU A 98 0.51 -10.60 17.09
N GLU A 99 1.61 -10.06 17.61
CA GLU A 99 2.77 -10.84 18.09
C GLU A 99 2.43 -11.67 19.35
N ASP A 100 1.68 -11.11 20.29
CA ASP A 100 1.22 -11.78 21.51
C ASP A 100 0.15 -12.85 21.17
N GLY A 101 -0.75 -12.59 20.22
CA GLY A 101 -1.73 -13.57 19.72
C GLY A 101 -1.08 -14.75 19.00
N ALA A 102 0.06 -14.53 18.32
CA ALA A 102 0.86 -15.61 17.76
C ALA A 102 1.67 -16.38 18.82
N SER A 103 1.99 -15.76 19.97
CA SER A 103 2.82 -16.33 21.04
C SER A 103 2.04 -17.20 22.04
N ALA A 104 0.70 -17.17 22.03
CA ALA A 104 -0.13 -17.97 22.93
C ALA A 104 -0.49 -19.37 22.39
N LEU A 105 -0.20 -19.65 21.11
CA LEU A 105 -0.49 -20.95 20.49
C LEU A 105 0.67 -21.92 20.75
N ASP A 106 0.46 -22.91 21.62
CA ASP A 106 1.35 -24.07 21.72
C ASP A 106 1.07 -25.04 20.55
N PRO A 107 1.95 -25.12 19.53
CA PRO A 107 1.71 -25.92 18.33
C PRO A 107 1.74 -27.44 18.60
N ALA A 108 2.19 -27.88 19.78
CA ALA A 108 2.15 -29.28 20.19
C ALA A 108 0.82 -29.69 20.86
N ALA A 109 0.04 -28.71 21.35
CA ALA A 109 -1.26 -28.94 21.99
C ALA A 109 -2.47 -28.75 21.05
N VAL A 110 -2.25 -28.34 19.79
CA VAL A 110 -3.31 -28.10 18.81
C VAL A 110 -3.89 -29.43 18.30
N THR A 111 -5.19 -29.64 18.53
CA THR A 111 -5.97 -30.77 18.00
C THR A 111 -6.72 -30.39 16.72
N GLU A 112 -7.23 -31.37 15.97
CA GLU A 112 -8.06 -31.10 14.77
C GLU A 112 -9.30 -30.25 15.10
N ALA A 113 -9.95 -30.53 16.24
CA ALA A 113 -11.09 -29.75 16.71
C ALA A 113 -10.71 -28.29 17.03
N ALA A 114 -9.48 -28.05 17.52
CA ALA A 114 -8.99 -26.71 17.76
C ALA A 114 -8.79 -25.93 16.44
N VAL A 115 -8.28 -26.58 15.38
CA VAL A 115 -8.11 -25.96 14.06
C VAL A 115 -9.44 -25.45 13.48
N ASP A 116 -10.53 -26.18 13.68
CA ASP A 116 -11.84 -25.74 13.17
C ASP A 116 -12.41 -24.54 13.95
N ALA A 117 -12.06 -24.41 15.23
CA ALA A 117 -12.46 -23.30 16.10
C ALA A 117 -11.56 -22.06 15.98
N MET A 118 -10.36 -22.18 15.39
CA MET A 118 -9.42 -21.07 15.23
C MET A 118 -9.94 -19.97 14.31
N SER A 119 -9.64 -18.74 14.71
CA SER A 119 -9.75 -17.55 13.88
C SER A 119 -8.73 -17.57 12.74
N ARG A 120 -8.95 -16.72 11.74
CA ARG A 120 -8.07 -16.61 10.58
C ARG A 120 -6.63 -16.25 10.98
N ALA A 121 -6.46 -15.37 11.96
CA ALA A 121 -5.13 -14.96 12.46
C ALA A 121 -4.41 -16.12 13.14
N GLU A 122 -5.12 -16.90 13.97
CA GLU A 122 -4.58 -18.08 14.64
C GLU A 122 -4.18 -19.17 13.63
N LEU A 123 -4.96 -19.37 12.56
CA LEU A 123 -4.60 -20.30 11.48
C LEU A 123 -3.30 -19.89 10.78
N PHE A 124 -3.11 -18.59 10.49
CA PHE A 124 -1.85 -18.10 9.91
C PHE A 124 -0.67 -18.25 10.88
N ALA A 125 -0.87 -17.93 12.16
CA ALA A 125 0.15 -18.08 13.19
C ALA A 125 0.57 -19.56 13.34
N PHE A 126 -0.40 -20.47 13.44
CA PHE A 126 -0.16 -21.91 13.50
C PHE A 126 0.60 -22.42 12.27
N LEU A 127 0.17 -22.04 11.07
CA LEU A 127 0.82 -22.42 9.81
C LEU A 127 2.25 -21.88 9.72
N LYS A 128 2.49 -20.64 10.17
CA LYS A 128 3.82 -20.05 10.26
C LYS A 128 4.72 -20.82 11.23
N LEU A 129 4.21 -21.18 12.41
CA LEU A 129 4.93 -21.98 13.41
C LEU A 129 5.26 -23.39 12.90
N LYS A 130 4.37 -24.00 12.10
CA LYS A 130 4.58 -25.30 11.45
C LYS A 130 5.47 -25.24 10.19
N GLY A 131 5.95 -24.06 9.79
CA GLY A 131 6.76 -23.89 8.58
C GLY A 131 5.98 -24.10 7.27
N ALA A 132 4.64 -24.04 7.32
CA ALA A 132 3.75 -24.22 6.19
C ALA A 132 3.19 -22.85 5.74
N PRO A 133 3.87 -22.09 4.88
CA PRO A 133 3.43 -20.75 4.51
C PRO A 133 2.06 -20.77 3.81
N ALA A 134 1.15 -19.92 4.27
CA ALA A 134 -0.07 -19.58 3.55
C ALA A 134 0.03 -18.15 3.03
N VAL A 135 -0.14 -17.97 1.72
CA VAL A 135 -0.09 -16.66 1.06
C VAL A 135 -1.49 -16.29 0.59
N PRO A 136 -2.02 -15.11 0.93
CA PRO A 136 -3.28 -14.61 0.39
C PRO A 136 -3.21 -14.40 -1.14
N PRO A 137 -4.33 -14.52 -1.88
CA PRO A 137 -5.70 -14.74 -1.41
C PRO A 137 -5.99 -16.23 -1.14
N ILE A 138 -6.36 -16.55 0.10
CA ILE A 138 -6.75 -17.91 0.53
C ILE A 138 -8.03 -17.85 1.36
N THR A 139 -8.96 -18.77 1.11
CA THR A 139 -10.21 -18.86 1.86
C THR A 139 -9.96 -19.40 3.28
N ASN A 140 -10.90 -19.14 4.21
CA ASN A 140 -10.80 -19.70 5.56
C ASN A 140 -10.83 -21.25 5.55
N GLU A 141 -11.58 -21.84 4.63
CA GLU A 141 -11.64 -23.29 4.46
C GLU A 141 -10.30 -23.87 3.99
N ALA A 142 -9.67 -23.25 2.98
CA ALA A 142 -8.35 -23.66 2.51
C ALA A 142 -7.24 -23.43 3.55
N LEU A 143 -7.38 -22.43 4.43
CA LEU A 143 -6.48 -22.26 5.58
C LEU A 143 -6.62 -23.40 6.59
N ARG A 144 -7.86 -23.81 6.91
CA ARG A 144 -8.11 -24.93 7.82
C ARG A 144 -7.61 -26.25 7.25
N GLU A 145 -7.83 -26.50 5.97
CA GLU A 145 -7.35 -27.71 5.30
C GLU A 145 -5.81 -27.79 5.35
N LYS A 146 -5.11 -26.68 5.05
CA LYS A 146 -3.65 -26.59 5.22
C LYS A 146 -3.21 -26.83 6.66
N ALA A 147 -3.92 -26.27 7.63
CA ALA A 147 -3.61 -26.45 9.05
C ALA A 147 -3.78 -27.92 9.48
N ARG A 148 -4.84 -28.60 9.03
CA ARG A 148 -5.02 -30.05 9.27
C ARG A 148 -3.90 -30.87 8.62
N ALA A 149 -3.57 -30.59 7.36
CA ALA A 149 -2.48 -31.28 6.66
C ALA A 149 -1.12 -31.10 7.38
N ALA A 150 -0.83 -29.90 7.89
CA ALA A 150 0.37 -29.63 8.67
C ALA A 150 0.39 -30.37 10.02
N LEU A 151 -0.79 -30.71 10.56
CA LEU A 151 -0.97 -31.50 11.79
C LEU A 151 -0.66 -32.98 11.54
N THR A 152 -1.15 -33.55 10.44
CA THR A 152 -0.94 -34.96 10.07
C THR A 152 0.49 -35.25 9.59
N ALA A 153 1.16 -34.28 8.97
CA ALA A 153 2.53 -34.44 8.48
C ALA A 153 3.60 -34.65 9.57
N MET A 154 3.25 -34.50 10.86
CA MET A 154 4.15 -34.74 12.00
C MET A 154 3.91 -36.06 12.73
N THR A 155 2.81 -36.78 12.45
CA THR A 155 2.47 -38.06 13.10
C THR A 155 2.85 -39.30 12.27
N GLY A 156 3.47 -39.13 11.10
CA GLY A 156 4.04 -40.19 10.28
C GLY A 156 5.55 -40.04 10.13
#